data_AF-A0A3P7JRG2-F1
#
_entry.id   AF-A0A3P7JRG2-F1
#
_cell.length_a   1.000
_cell.length_b   1.000
_cell.length_c   1.000
_cell.angle_alpha   90.00
_cell.angle_beta   90.00
_cell.angle_gamma   90.00
#
_symmetry.space_group_name_H-M   'P 1'
#
loop_
_entity.id
_entity.type
_entity.pdbx_description
1 polymer ?
#
loop_
_entity_poly.entity_id
_entity_poly.type
_entity_poly.pdbx_seq_one_letter_code
_entity_poly.pdbx_strand_id
1 'polypeptide(L)'
;MLLHSDIKTKPTAELVLKFVSISTKVAELAYSGCLHVTILGSVVETAEFGLNGKSFDQRGETLLREWVNRAGDGRVVFAIGNGKASLETQMAVATMIRCGKFGTHIVSTVPENGASKYSITPLAEEDLPNMPPTQRSAVSIGRRLIDPMAEYVKIEPKHLGMGMYQHSVNAKKLSEALELVVRECVSMRGVDVNVASAQLLEKVCGLNKKTAAGLVALRERMGRIQSREEMKGVKGLGAKSFEQCAGEFLIIIFDPTVLSFHR
;
A
#
# COMPACT_ATOMS: atom_id res chain seq x y z
N MET A 1 28.85 39.73 19.32
CA MET A 1 28.29 38.95 20.44
C MET A 1 27.41 37.87 19.83
N LEU A 2 27.97 36.67 19.67
CA LEU A 2 27.32 35.50 19.09
C LEU A 2 26.31 34.94 20.09
N LEU A 3 25.02 35.02 19.80
CA LEU A 3 24.00 34.24 20.51
C LEU A 3 23.81 32.92 19.76
N HIS A 4 24.61 31.93 20.14
CA HIS A 4 24.27 30.53 19.94
C HIS A 4 23.12 30.20 20.91
N SER A 5 21.89 30.21 20.44
CA SER A 5 20.79 29.55 21.13
C SER A 5 20.52 28.24 20.43
N ASP A 6 20.94 27.15 21.08
CA ASP A 6 20.65 25.77 20.73
C ASP A 6 19.13 25.58 20.50
N ILE A 7 18.73 25.59 19.23
CA ILE A 7 17.43 25.05 18.83
C ILE A 7 17.59 23.53 18.89
N LYS A 8 17.41 22.96 20.09
CA LYS A 8 17.04 21.56 20.22
C LYS A 8 15.69 21.40 19.53
N THR A 9 15.71 21.03 18.26
CA THR A 9 14.55 20.54 17.52
C THR A 9 14.04 19.31 18.28
N LYS A 10 13.02 19.50 19.12
CA LYS A 10 12.14 18.40 19.50
C LYS A 10 11.71 17.75 18.18
N PRO A 11 11.80 16.42 18.02
CA PRO A 11 11.26 15.78 16.84
C PRO A 11 9.79 16.18 16.78
N THR A 12 9.42 16.94 15.75
CA THR A 12 8.03 17.10 15.33
C THR A 12 7.44 15.70 15.35
N ALA A 13 6.42 15.47 16.17
CA ALA A 13 5.71 14.22 16.20
C ALA A 13 5.37 13.87 14.76
N GLU A 14 6.08 12.88 14.20
CA GLU A 14 5.77 12.36 12.87
C GLU A 14 4.29 12.05 12.90
N LEU A 15 3.55 12.54 11.92
CA LEU A 15 2.13 12.26 11.79
C LEU A 15 2.02 10.76 11.43
N VAL A 16 2.16 9.89 12.43
CA VAL A 16 2.08 8.45 12.26
C VAL A 16 0.62 8.15 12.01
N LEU A 17 0.26 7.93 10.74
CA LEU A 17 -1.08 7.47 10.37
C LEU A 17 -1.29 6.11 11.03
N LYS A 18 -2.17 6.06 12.04
CA LYS A 18 -2.56 4.84 12.74
C LYS A 18 -3.89 4.40 12.18
N PHE A 19 -3.97 3.17 11.69
CA PHE A 19 -5.21 2.69 11.11
C PHE A 19 -5.45 1.23 11.43
N VAL A 20 -6.73 0.92 11.62
CA VAL A 20 -7.24 -0.44 11.71
C VAL A 20 -7.87 -0.76 10.37
N SER A 21 -7.35 -1.76 9.67
CA SER A 21 -8.02 -2.26 8.48
C SER A 21 -8.92 -3.43 8.83
N ILE A 22 -10.08 -3.50 8.20
CA ILE A 22 -11.03 -4.61 8.38
C ILE A 22 -11.33 -5.18 7.00
N SER A 23 -10.89 -6.43 6.78
CA SER A 23 -11.28 -7.22 5.62
C SER A 23 -12.67 -7.80 5.89
N THR A 24 -13.58 -7.52 4.98
CA THR A 24 -15.00 -7.89 5.10
C THR A 24 -15.31 -9.25 4.50
N LYS A 25 -14.29 -10.02 4.11
CA LYS A 25 -14.47 -11.32 3.46
C LYS A 25 -13.61 -12.41 4.08
N VAL A 26 -14.21 -13.24 4.96
CA VAL A 26 -13.84 -14.64 5.16
C VAL A 26 -15.06 -15.42 5.67
N ALA A 27 -15.37 -16.55 5.04
CA ALA A 27 -16.33 -17.60 5.43
C ALA A 27 -17.30 -17.28 6.60
N GLU A 28 -18.58 -17.07 6.22
CA GLU A 28 -19.84 -17.05 6.99
C GLU A 28 -19.94 -16.32 8.35
N LEU A 29 -18.90 -16.18 9.18
CA LEU A 29 -18.96 -15.51 10.49
C LEU A 29 -17.62 -14.89 10.98
N ALA A 30 -16.53 -14.92 10.20
CA ALA A 30 -15.21 -14.45 10.65
C ALA A 30 -14.70 -13.23 9.84
N TYR A 31 -14.44 -12.13 10.52
CA TYR A 31 -13.82 -10.92 9.97
C TYR A 31 -12.36 -10.89 10.38
N SER A 32 -11.48 -10.41 9.50
CA SER A 32 -10.08 -10.22 9.85
C SER A 32 -9.77 -8.74 9.95
N GLY A 33 -9.27 -8.33 11.10
CA GLY A 33 -8.77 -6.99 11.33
C GLY A 33 -7.24 -6.98 11.42
N CYS A 34 -6.64 -5.90 10.97
CA CYS A 34 -5.21 -5.69 11.12
C CYS A 34 -4.96 -4.30 11.72
N LEU A 35 -4.12 -4.25 12.75
CA LEU A 35 -3.58 -3.01 13.29
C LEU A 35 -2.29 -2.66 12.54
N HIS A 36 -2.32 -1.50 11.89
CA HIS A 36 -1.16 -0.87 11.28
C HIS A 36 -0.77 0.36 12.10
N VAL A 37 0.50 0.47 12.47
CA VAL A 37 0.99 1.55 13.36
C VAL A 37 2.10 2.37 12.71
N THR A 38 2.27 2.31 11.39
CA THR A 38 3.27 3.15 10.71
C THR A 38 2.81 3.64 9.35
N ILE A 39 3.31 4.82 8.95
CA ILE A 39 3.15 5.40 7.61
C ILE A 39 3.71 4.51 6.48
N LEU A 40 4.52 3.50 6.82
CA LEU A 40 5.12 2.55 5.88
C LEU A 40 4.27 1.27 5.71
N GLY A 41 3.14 1.17 6.42
CA GLY A 41 2.25 0.01 6.32
C GLY A 41 2.82 -1.26 6.96
N SER A 42 3.76 -1.12 7.90
CA SER A 42 4.21 -2.23 8.74
C SER A 42 3.07 -2.72 9.62
N VAL A 43 2.95 -4.04 9.71
CA VAL A 43 1.89 -4.71 10.47
C VAL A 43 2.37 -4.89 11.90
N VAL A 44 1.57 -4.43 12.87
CA VAL A 44 1.89 -4.61 14.29
C VAL A 44 1.16 -5.81 14.87
N GLU A 45 -0.10 -5.97 14.48
CA GLU A 45 -0.93 -7.05 15.00
C GLU A 45 -2.04 -7.38 14.02
N THR A 46 -2.41 -8.65 13.96
CA THR A 46 -3.54 -9.15 13.18
C THR A 46 -4.42 -10.00 14.07
N ALA A 47 -5.72 -9.92 13.87
CA ALA A 47 -6.68 -10.74 14.59
C ALA A 47 -7.89 -11.08 13.72
N GLU A 48 -8.64 -12.08 14.17
CA GLU A 48 -9.95 -12.40 13.64
C GLU A 48 -11.01 -12.20 14.73
N PHE A 49 -12.15 -11.65 14.35
CA PHE A 49 -13.29 -11.36 15.22
C PHE A 49 -14.61 -11.46 14.45
N GLY A 50 -15.71 -11.65 15.16
CA GLY A 50 -17.05 -11.80 14.58
C GLY A 50 -17.85 -10.50 14.51
N LEU A 51 -18.93 -10.54 13.74
CA LEU A 51 -19.97 -9.51 13.70
C LEU A 51 -21.33 -10.15 14.03
N ASN A 52 -22.02 -9.58 15.01
CA ASN A 52 -23.36 -9.94 15.43
C ASN A 52 -24.35 -8.90 14.92
N GLY A 53 -24.84 -9.09 13.69
CA GLY A 53 -25.71 -8.12 13.03
C GLY A 53 -24.96 -6.83 12.72
N LYS A 54 -25.19 -5.77 13.51
CA LYS A 54 -24.61 -4.42 13.34
C LYS A 54 -23.61 -4.04 14.45
N SER A 55 -23.15 -5.02 15.22
CA SER A 55 -22.20 -4.87 16.31
C SER A 55 -21.11 -5.92 16.22
N PHE A 56 -19.90 -5.63 16.69
CA PHE A 56 -18.86 -6.65 16.83
C PHE A 56 -19.20 -7.62 17.97
N ASP A 57 -18.63 -8.82 17.92
CA ASP A 57 -18.64 -9.71 19.07
C ASP A 57 -17.81 -9.15 20.24
N GLN A 58 -17.96 -9.74 21.44
CA GLN A 58 -17.27 -9.25 22.65
C GLN A 58 -15.74 -9.21 22.47
N ARG A 59 -15.20 -10.17 21.72
CA ARG A 59 -13.77 -10.26 21.42
C ARG A 59 -13.34 -9.09 20.53
N GLY A 60 -14.03 -8.85 19.42
CA GLY A 60 -13.78 -7.77 18.48
C GLY A 60 -13.87 -6.40 19.14
N GLU A 61 -14.91 -6.17 19.95
CA GLU A 61 -15.02 -4.90 20.68
C GLU A 61 -13.83 -4.67 21.63
N THR A 62 -13.39 -5.72 22.34
CA THR A 62 -12.27 -5.64 23.28
C THR A 62 -10.96 -5.36 22.55
N LEU A 63 -10.67 -6.10 21.48
CA LEU A 63 -9.47 -5.95 20.67
C LEU A 63 -9.40 -4.58 19.99
N LEU A 64 -10.49 -4.13 19.35
CA LEU A 64 -10.51 -2.83 18.69
C LEU A 64 -10.29 -1.70 19.69
N ARG A 65 -10.84 -1.82 20.92
CA ARG A 65 -10.59 -0.87 22.02
C ARG A 65 -9.13 -0.88 22.44
N GLU A 66 -8.53 -2.04 22.60
CA GLU A 66 -7.10 -2.16 22.94
C GLU A 66 -6.20 -1.56 21.86
N TRP A 67 -6.49 -1.82 20.59
CA TRP A 67 -5.77 -1.26 19.46
C TRP A 67 -5.90 0.26 19.37
N VAL A 68 -7.09 0.82 19.55
CA VAL A 68 -7.31 2.27 19.58
C VAL A 68 -6.62 2.90 20.78
N ASN A 69 -6.64 2.27 21.96
CA ASN A 69 -5.95 2.77 23.14
C ASN A 69 -4.43 2.73 22.97
N ARG A 70 -3.88 1.65 22.38
CA ARG A 70 -2.46 1.53 22.05
C ARG A 70 -2.01 2.54 21.00
N ALA A 71 -2.91 2.99 20.14
CA ALA A 71 -2.63 4.07 19.20
C ALA A 71 -2.38 5.42 19.91
N GLY A 72 -2.82 5.61 21.17
CA GLY A 72 -2.39 6.70 22.04
C GLY A 72 -3.16 8.02 21.86
N ASP A 73 -2.89 8.77 20.80
CA ASP A 73 -3.33 10.17 20.58
C ASP A 73 -4.72 10.33 19.95
N GLY A 74 -5.49 9.25 19.89
CA GLY A 74 -6.93 9.31 19.63
C GLY A 74 -7.36 9.55 18.18
N ARG A 75 -6.45 9.48 17.19
CA ARG A 75 -6.78 9.58 15.75
C ARG A 75 -6.40 8.32 14.98
N VAL A 76 -7.25 7.31 15.11
CA VAL A 76 -7.23 6.10 14.29
C VAL A 76 -8.13 6.27 13.06
N VAL A 77 -7.66 5.83 11.89
CA VAL A 77 -8.49 5.66 10.69
C VAL A 77 -8.95 4.20 10.62
N PHE A 78 -10.23 3.95 10.42
CA PHE A 78 -10.75 2.62 10.12
C PHE A 78 -10.82 2.45 8.60
N ALA A 79 -9.96 1.62 8.03
CA ALA A 79 -9.94 1.25 6.62
C ALA A 79 -10.80 0.00 6.40
N ILE A 80 -12.05 0.17 5.98
CA ILE A 80 -13.02 -0.92 5.85
C ILE A 80 -13.12 -1.32 4.38
N GLY A 81 -12.89 -2.60 4.07
CA GLY A 81 -13.11 -3.14 2.73
C GLY A 81 -14.55 -2.94 2.27
N ASN A 82 -14.77 -2.62 0.99
CA ASN A 82 -16.11 -2.43 0.41
C ASN A 82 -16.80 -3.75 -0.01
N GLY A 83 -16.47 -4.86 0.65
CA GLY A 83 -17.01 -6.19 0.35
C GLY A 83 -18.36 -6.48 0.99
N LYS A 84 -18.63 -7.78 1.12
CA LYS A 84 -19.81 -8.30 1.83
C LYS A 84 -19.79 -7.83 3.28
N ALA A 85 -20.93 -7.45 3.84
CA ALA A 85 -21.02 -6.96 5.22
C ALA A 85 -20.22 -5.66 5.53
N SER A 86 -19.79 -4.92 4.51
CA SER A 86 -19.07 -3.64 4.69
C SER A 86 -19.92 -2.55 5.33
N LEU A 87 -21.23 -2.52 5.04
CA LEU A 87 -22.18 -1.61 5.66
C LEU A 87 -22.34 -1.92 7.15
N GLU A 88 -22.55 -3.19 7.48
CA GLU A 88 -22.72 -3.67 8.85
C GLU A 88 -21.45 -3.43 9.67
N THR A 89 -20.28 -3.62 9.07
CA THR A 89 -18.98 -3.30 9.68
C THR A 89 -18.85 -1.81 9.96
N GLN A 90 -19.22 -0.94 9.01
CA GLN A 90 -19.26 0.51 9.21
C GLN A 90 -20.22 0.91 10.34
N MET A 91 -21.40 0.30 10.40
CA MET A 91 -22.39 0.54 11.47
C MET A 91 -21.87 0.12 12.84
N ALA A 92 -21.14 -0.99 12.93
CA ALA A 92 -20.53 -1.46 14.17
C ALA A 92 -19.45 -0.50 14.66
N VAL A 93 -18.55 -0.06 13.78
CA VAL A 93 -17.54 0.97 14.12
C VAL A 93 -18.22 2.27 14.55
N ALA A 94 -19.21 2.76 13.79
CA ALA A 94 -19.94 3.98 14.13
C ALA A 94 -20.67 3.87 15.49
N THR A 95 -21.24 2.70 15.81
CA THR A 95 -21.88 2.44 17.10
C THR A 95 -20.88 2.52 18.24
N MET A 96 -19.70 1.91 18.10
CA MET A 96 -18.67 1.99 19.12
C MET A 96 -18.13 3.42 19.32
N ILE A 97 -17.96 4.20 18.23
CA ILE A 97 -17.60 5.63 18.30
C ILE A 97 -18.68 6.41 19.08
N ARG A 98 -19.96 6.23 18.72
CA ARG A 98 -21.08 6.93 19.37
C ARG A 98 -21.22 6.59 20.86
N CYS A 99 -20.91 5.35 21.24
CA CYS A 99 -20.93 4.91 22.63
C CYS A 99 -19.73 5.41 23.46
N GLY A 100 -18.85 6.24 22.89
CA GLY A 100 -17.66 6.74 23.56
C GLY A 100 -16.63 5.64 23.86
N LYS A 101 -16.74 4.48 23.20
CA LYS A 101 -15.73 3.41 23.31
C LYS A 101 -14.43 3.80 22.59
N PHE A 102 -14.52 4.80 21.69
CA PHE A 102 -13.42 5.38 20.93
C PHE A 102 -13.54 6.92 20.92
N GLY A 103 -12.44 7.63 20.63
CA GLY A 103 -12.45 9.09 20.39
C GLY A 103 -13.07 9.46 19.03
N THR A 104 -12.82 10.68 18.52
CA THR A 104 -13.25 11.05 17.17
C THR A 104 -12.34 10.43 16.11
N HIS A 105 -12.88 9.50 15.31
CA HIS A 105 -12.14 8.71 14.33
C HIS A 105 -12.65 8.93 12.91
N ILE A 106 -11.79 8.64 11.92
CA ILE A 106 -12.16 8.66 10.50
C ILE A 106 -12.50 7.24 10.09
N VAL A 107 -13.64 7.04 9.43
CA VAL A 107 -14.00 5.77 8.81
C VAL A 107 -13.89 5.94 7.30
N SER A 108 -13.04 5.15 6.66
CA SER A 108 -12.82 5.17 5.21
C SER A 108 -13.19 3.83 4.60
N THR A 109 -14.02 3.87 3.57
CA THR A 109 -14.28 2.70 2.73
C THR A 109 -13.17 2.56 1.71
N VAL A 110 -12.60 1.37 1.58
CA VAL A 110 -11.48 1.06 0.68
C VAL A 110 -11.88 -0.05 -0.28
N PRO A 111 -11.65 0.07 -1.60
CA PRO A 111 -11.97 -1.01 -2.52
C PRO A 111 -11.19 -2.28 -2.20
N GLU A 112 -11.85 -3.43 -2.08
CA GLU A 112 -11.23 -4.73 -1.78
C GLU A 112 -10.90 -5.55 -3.04
N ASN A 113 -11.20 -5.02 -4.23
CA ASN A 113 -10.96 -5.64 -5.53
C ASN A 113 -9.54 -6.23 -5.60
N GLY A 114 -9.44 -7.51 -5.92
CA GLY A 114 -8.17 -8.22 -6.04
C GLY A 114 -7.44 -8.56 -4.73
N ALA A 115 -7.87 -8.08 -3.55
CA ALA A 115 -7.17 -8.34 -2.27
C ALA A 115 -7.10 -9.85 -1.97
N SER A 116 -8.20 -10.58 -2.16
CA SER A 116 -8.23 -12.04 -1.98
C SER A 116 -7.45 -12.81 -3.04
N LYS A 117 -7.15 -12.18 -4.19
CA LYS A 117 -6.31 -12.79 -5.23
C LYS A 117 -4.84 -12.56 -4.93
N TYR A 118 -4.47 -11.38 -4.43
CA TYR A 118 -3.14 -11.09 -3.92
C TYR A 118 -2.76 -12.02 -2.76
N SER A 119 -3.65 -12.20 -1.78
CA SER A 119 -3.33 -12.89 -0.50
C SER A 119 -2.85 -14.34 -0.62
N ILE A 120 -3.10 -14.98 -1.76
CA ILE A 120 -2.70 -16.38 -2.04
C ILE A 120 -1.53 -16.47 -3.02
N THR A 121 -0.95 -15.34 -3.42
CA THR A 121 0.21 -15.32 -4.32
C THR A 121 1.50 -15.63 -3.55
N PRO A 122 2.53 -16.21 -4.23
CA PRO A 122 3.85 -16.37 -3.64
C PRO A 122 4.46 -15.03 -3.16
N LEU A 123 4.18 -13.94 -3.90
CA LEU A 123 4.59 -12.60 -3.50
C LEU A 123 4.01 -12.19 -2.14
N ALA A 124 2.73 -12.49 -1.89
CA ALA A 124 2.12 -12.17 -0.60
C ALA A 124 2.66 -13.03 0.55
N GLU A 125 3.11 -14.26 0.27
CA GLU A 125 3.83 -15.11 1.23
C GLU A 125 5.21 -14.52 1.56
N GLU A 126 5.91 -13.98 0.57
CA GLU A 126 7.19 -13.29 0.75
C GLU A 126 7.03 -11.96 1.51
N ASP A 127 6.04 -11.14 1.14
CA ASP A 127 5.75 -9.85 1.79
C ASP A 127 5.28 -10.00 3.25
N LEU A 128 4.54 -11.08 3.53
CA LEU A 128 3.85 -11.32 4.82
C LEU A 128 3.95 -12.81 5.20
N PRO A 129 5.14 -13.29 5.58
CA PRO A 129 5.36 -14.68 5.93
C PRO A 129 4.59 -15.09 7.18
N ASN A 130 4.16 -16.35 7.24
CA ASN A 130 3.43 -16.94 8.38
C ASN A 130 2.06 -16.28 8.67
N MET A 131 1.50 -15.55 7.71
CA MET A 131 0.20 -14.88 7.84
C MET A 131 -0.86 -15.60 6.99
N PRO A 132 -2.03 -15.96 7.53
CA PRO A 132 -3.08 -16.57 6.73
C PRO A 132 -3.61 -15.60 5.64
N PRO A 133 -4.15 -16.10 4.52
CA PRO A 133 -4.65 -15.26 3.42
C PRO A 133 -5.68 -14.20 3.84
N THR A 134 -6.46 -14.50 4.88
CA THR A 134 -7.48 -13.63 5.48
C THR A 134 -6.86 -12.33 6.00
N GLN A 135 -5.80 -12.47 6.79
CA GLN A 135 -5.05 -11.38 7.39
C GLN A 135 -4.23 -10.64 6.33
N ARG A 136 -3.63 -11.33 5.36
CA ARG A 136 -2.94 -10.67 4.22
C ARG A 136 -3.88 -9.77 3.42
N SER A 137 -5.13 -10.19 3.26
CA SER A 137 -6.16 -9.37 2.60
C SER A 137 -6.45 -8.10 3.41
N ALA A 138 -6.60 -8.20 4.73
CA ALA A 138 -6.78 -7.04 5.62
C ALA A 138 -5.57 -6.09 5.56
N VAL A 139 -4.36 -6.63 5.57
CA VAL A 139 -3.12 -5.84 5.42
C VAL A 139 -3.12 -5.09 4.09
N SER A 140 -3.50 -5.74 3.00
CA SER A 140 -3.57 -5.11 1.67
C SER A 140 -4.60 -3.97 1.63
N ILE A 141 -5.79 -4.16 2.21
CA ILE A 141 -6.81 -3.11 2.34
C ILE A 141 -6.26 -1.90 3.10
N GLY A 142 -5.53 -2.14 4.19
CA GLY A 142 -4.88 -1.08 4.96
C GLY A 142 -3.81 -0.33 4.16
N ARG A 143 -2.92 -1.05 3.48
CA ARG A 143 -1.84 -0.46 2.67
C ARG A 143 -2.36 0.38 1.49
N ARG A 144 -3.52 0.04 0.92
CA ARG A 144 -4.18 0.85 -0.12
C ARG A 144 -4.57 2.25 0.36
N LEU A 145 -4.81 2.44 1.66
CA LEU A 145 -5.11 3.77 2.20
C LEU A 145 -3.86 4.65 2.23
N ILE A 146 -2.67 4.05 2.40
CA ILE A 146 -1.38 4.76 2.40
C ILE A 146 -0.96 5.08 0.97
N ASP A 147 -0.81 4.03 0.15
CA ASP A 147 -0.37 4.13 -1.24
C ASP A 147 -1.13 3.10 -2.08
N PRO A 148 -2.26 3.51 -2.70
CA PRO A 148 -3.03 2.62 -3.57
C PRO A 148 -2.18 2.06 -4.71
N MET A 149 -1.28 2.87 -5.29
CA MET A 149 -0.52 2.47 -6.47
C MET A 149 0.48 1.36 -6.12
N ALA A 150 1.27 1.54 -5.06
CA ALA A 150 2.24 0.54 -4.61
C ALA A 150 1.59 -0.80 -4.22
N GLU A 151 0.33 -0.78 -3.79
CA GLU A 151 -0.40 -1.99 -3.40
C GLU A 151 -1.15 -2.63 -4.58
N TYR A 152 -1.74 -1.84 -5.50
CA TYR A 152 -2.44 -2.38 -6.67
C TYR A 152 -1.51 -3.02 -7.70
N VAL A 153 -0.27 -2.54 -7.85
CA VAL A 153 0.71 -3.15 -8.78
C VAL A 153 1.10 -4.59 -8.42
N LYS A 154 0.83 -5.02 -7.18
CA LYS A 154 1.06 -6.39 -6.71
C LYS A 154 -0.02 -7.37 -7.17
N ILE A 155 -1.10 -6.88 -7.78
CA ILE A 155 -2.24 -7.66 -8.25
C ILE A 155 -2.19 -7.72 -9.77
N GLU A 156 -2.39 -8.90 -10.35
CA GLU A 156 -2.57 -8.99 -11.80
C GLU A 156 -3.82 -8.19 -12.21
N PRO A 157 -3.72 -7.23 -13.16
CA PRO A 157 -4.80 -6.27 -13.41
C PRO A 157 -6.17 -6.88 -13.73
N LYS A 158 -6.20 -8.04 -14.41
CA LYS A 158 -7.44 -8.78 -14.71
C LYS A 158 -8.19 -9.25 -13.45
N HIS A 159 -7.51 -9.34 -12.31
CA HIS A 159 -8.10 -9.74 -11.03
C HIS A 159 -8.75 -8.59 -10.27
N LEU A 160 -8.63 -7.35 -10.74
CA LEU A 160 -9.36 -6.21 -10.18
C LEU A 160 -10.86 -6.27 -10.49
N GLY A 161 -11.27 -6.99 -11.55
CA GLY A 161 -12.70 -7.27 -11.76
C GLY A 161 -13.52 -6.05 -12.15
N MET A 162 -12.98 -5.15 -12.96
CA MET A 162 -13.57 -3.85 -13.27
C MET A 162 -14.72 -3.91 -14.30
N GLY A 163 -14.94 -5.04 -14.97
CA GLY A 163 -15.94 -5.18 -16.02
C GLY A 163 -16.84 -6.40 -15.84
N MET A 164 -18.15 -6.20 -16.01
CA MET A 164 -19.17 -7.25 -15.87
C MET A 164 -18.90 -8.46 -16.78
N TYR A 165 -18.46 -8.22 -18.01
CA TYR A 165 -18.19 -9.26 -19.02
C TYR A 165 -16.70 -9.51 -19.25
N GLN A 166 -15.83 -9.21 -18.28
CA GLN A 166 -14.37 -9.39 -18.44
C GLN A 166 -13.97 -10.83 -18.78
N HIS A 167 -14.79 -11.81 -18.37
CA HIS A 167 -14.55 -13.22 -18.64
C HIS A 167 -15.04 -13.66 -20.02
N SER A 168 -15.80 -12.81 -20.71
CA SER A 168 -16.37 -13.06 -22.03
C SER A 168 -15.51 -12.49 -23.16
N VAL A 169 -14.43 -11.76 -22.85
CA VAL A 169 -13.49 -11.21 -23.83
C VAL A 169 -12.23 -12.06 -23.94
N ASN A 170 -11.43 -11.82 -24.98
CA ASN A 170 -10.15 -12.49 -25.16
C ASN A 170 -9.20 -12.13 -24.00
N ALA A 171 -8.86 -13.14 -23.18
CA ALA A 171 -8.06 -12.94 -21.96
C ALA A 171 -6.66 -12.37 -22.24
N LYS A 172 -6.01 -12.78 -23.33
CA LYS A 172 -4.67 -12.29 -23.69
C LYS A 172 -4.70 -10.81 -24.04
N LYS A 173 -5.60 -10.41 -24.94
CA LYS A 173 -5.78 -9.00 -25.33
C LYS A 173 -6.16 -8.12 -24.14
N LEU A 174 -7.02 -8.63 -23.24
CA LEU A 174 -7.40 -7.92 -22.02
C LEU A 174 -6.19 -7.71 -21.10
N SER A 175 -5.41 -8.76 -20.83
CA SER A 175 -4.21 -8.67 -19.98
C SER A 175 -3.19 -7.68 -20.55
N GLU A 176 -2.94 -7.72 -21.86
CA GLU A 176 -2.02 -6.78 -22.53
C GLU A 176 -2.51 -5.32 -22.42
N ALA A 177 -3.79 -5.08 -22.65
CA ALA A 177 -4.38 -3.74 -22.55
C ALA A 177 -4.34 -3.19 -21.11
N LEU A 178 -4.69 -4.02 -20.12
CA LEU A 178 -4.67 -3.60 -18.72
C LEU A 178 -3.24 -3.37 -18.20
N GLU A 179 -2.28 -4.21 -18.62
CA GLU A 179 -0.88 -4.03 -18.27
C GLU A 179 -0.33 -2.71 -18.83
N LEU A 180 -0.71 -2.33 -20.04
CA LEU A 180 -0.36 -1.03 -20.63
C LEU A 180 -0.89 0.13 -19.78
N VAL A 181 -2.18 0.10 -19.41
CA VAL A 181 -2.80 1.14 -18.57
C VAL A 181 -2.08 1.26 -17.22
N VAL A 182 -1.75 0.13 -16.58
CA VAL A 182 -1.00 0.15 -15.32
C VAL A 182 0.37 0.78 -15.50
N ARG A 183 1.11 0.41 -16.55
CA ARG A 183 2.43 0.98 -16.84
C ARG A 183 2.36 2.48 -17.09
N GLU A 184 1.34 2.94 -17.83
CA GLU A 184 1.12 4.37 -18.07
C GLU A 184 0.80 5.12 -16.77
N CYS A 185 -0.14 4.63 -15.96
CA CYS A 185 -0.49 5.25 -14.68
C CYS A 185 0.70 5.36 -13.73
N VAL A 186 1.50 4.29 -13.61
CA VAL A 186 2.69 4.27 -12.76
C VAL A 186 3.75 5.24 -13.28
N SER A 187 4.01 5.21 -14.58
CA SER A 187 5.05 6.05 -15.18
C SER A 187 4.69 7.54 -15.11
N MET A 188 3.44 7.91 -15.41
CA MET A 188 2.99 9.31 -15.35
C MET A 188 3.00 9.89 -13.94
N ARG A 189 2.79 9.07 -12.90
CA ARG A 189 2.84 9.52 -11.50
C ARG A 189 4.26 9.87 -11.05
N GLY A 190 5.25 9.27 -11.70
CA GLY A 190 6.65 9.27 -11.28
C GLY A 190 6.88 8.38 -10.06
N VAL A 191 7.96 7.62 -10.07
CA VAL A 191 8.29 6.63 -9.03
C VAL A 191 9.65 6.96 -8.44
N ASP A 192 9.72 7.16 -7.11
CA ASP A 192 11.00 7.37 -6.43
C ASP A 192 11.83 6.07 -6.43
N VAL A 193 12.94 6.07 -7.18
CA VAL A 193 13.82 4.90 -7.33
C VAL A 193 14.45 4.46 -6.01
N ASN A 194 14.57 5.36 -5.02
CA ASN A 194 15.16 5.07 -3.72
C ASN A 194 14.17 4.47 -2.71
N VAL A 195 12.86 4.58 -2.97
CA VAL A 195 11.81 4.12 -2.04
C VAL A 195 10.98 2.99 -2.63
N ALA A 196 10.74 3.00 -3.95
CA ALA A 196 9.84 2.07 -4.61
C ALA A 196 10.26 0.60 -4.47
N SER A 197 9.29 -0.29 -4.41
CA SER A 197 9.53 -1.73 -4.45
C SER A 197 9.94 -2.19 -5.85
N ALA A 198 10.53 -3.38 -5.95
CA ALA A 198 10.86 -3.98 -7.25
C ALA A 198 9.61 -4.16 -8.14
N GLN A 199 8.46 -4.47 -7.54
CA GLN A 199 7.19 -4.67 -8.23
C GLN A 199 6.65 -3.35 -8.80
N LEU A 200 6.79 -2.24 -8.08
CA LEU A 200 6.42 -0.93 -8.59
C LEU A 200 7.37 -0.47 -9.71
N LEU A 201 8.68 -0.67 -9.52
CA LEU A 201 9.68 -0.36 -10.55
C LEU A 201 9.50 -1.18 -11.83
N GLU A 202 9.10 -2.45 -11.73
CA GLU A 202 8.83 -3.29 -12.91
C GLU A 202 7.73 -2.71 -13.81
N LYS A 203 6.78 -1.95 -13.22
CA LYS A 203 5.68 -1.30 -13.95
C LYS A 203 6.09 0.04 -14.58
N VAL A 204 7.30 0.53 -14.37
CA VAL A 204 7.79 1.74 -15.02
C VAL A 204 8.13 1.46 -16.49
N CYS A 205 7.73 2.35 -17.39
CA CYS A 205 8.09 2.31 -18.80
C CYS A 205 9.62 2.26 -18.98
N GLY A 206 10.12 1.37 -19.84
CA GLY A 206 11.56 1.12 -20.00
C GLY A 206 12.15 0.09 -19.01
N LEU A 207 11.46 -0.22 -17.91
CA LEU A 207 11.90 -1.25 -16.96
C LEU A 207 11.16 -2.60 -17.16
N ASN A 208 11.83 -3.64 -16.70
CA ASN A 208 11.33 -5.01 -16.57
C ASN A 208 11.77 -5.61 -15.22
N LYS A 209 11.31 -6.82 -14.91
CA LYS A 209 11.64 -7.51 -13.65
C LYS A 209 13.13 -7.54 -13.32
N LYS A 210 14.00 -7.77 -14.31
CA LYS A 210 15.45 -7.86 -14.11
C LYS A 210 16.08 -6.50 -13.83
N THR A 211 15.70 -5.47 -14.59
CA THR A 211 16.24 -4.12 -14.38
C THR A 211 15.72 -3.50 -13.10
N ALA A 212 14.45 -3.75 -12.74
CA ALA A 212 13.87 -3.33 -11.47
C ALA A 212 14.60 -3.94 -10.27
N ALA A 213 14.81 -5.26 -10.27
CA ALA A 213 15.63 -5.93 -9.24
C ALA A 213 17.07 -5.40 -9.22
N GLY A 214 17.64 -5.10 -10.39
CA GLY A 214 18.96 -4.50 -10.51
C GLY A 214 19.08 -3.10 -9.89
N LEU A 215 18.04 -2.26 -10.00
CA LEU A 215 17.98 -0.94 -9.36
C LEU A 215 17.87 -1.06 -7.84
N VAL A 216 17.07 -2.00 -7.34
CA VAL A 216 16.99 -2.28 -5.91
C VAL A 216 18.34 -2.76 -5.36
N ALA A 217 18.99 -3.71 -6.04
CA ALA A 217 20.31 -4.20 -5.67
C ALA A 217 21.39 -3.09 -5.75
N LEU A 218 21.27 -2.17 -6.72
CA LEU A 218 22.16 -1.02 -6.85
C LEU A 218 22.08 -0.13 -5.60
N ARG A 219 20.87 0.25 -5.17
CA ARG A 219 20.70 1.10 -3.97
C ARG A 219 21.03 0.39 -2.66
N GLU A 220 20.85 -0.93 -2.60
CA GLU A 220 21.28 -1.73 -1.45
C GLU A 220 22.80 -1.76 -1.32
N ARG A 221 23.51 -1.82 -2.45
CA ARG A 221 24.99 -1.87 -2.48
C ARG A 221 25.64 -0.50 -2.27
N MET A 222 25.13 0.53 -2.93
CA MET A 222 25.77 1.85 -3.00
C MET A 222 25.16 2.87 -2.04
N GLY A 223 24.06 2.52 -1.38
CA GLY A 223 23.21 3.48 -0.68
C GLY A 223 22.27 4.20 -1.65
N ARG A 224 21.79 5.38 -1.27
CA ARG A 224 20.84 6.14 -2.10
C ARG A 224 21.44 6.45 -3.47
N ILE A 225 20.70 6.15 -4.53
CA ILE A 225 21.01 6.58 -5.90
C ILE A 225 20.87 8.10 -5.95
N GLN A 226 21.95 8.79 -6.30
CA GLN A 226 22.05 10.25 -6.26
C GLN A 226 21.85 10.89 -7.64
N SER A 227 22.17 10.15 -8.70
CA SER A 227 22.04 10.65 -10.07
C SER A 227 21.55 9.57 -11.03
N ARG A 228 21.02 10.00 -12.16
CA ARG A 228 20.53 9.09 -13.21
C ARG A 228 21.68 8.32 -13.85
N GLU A 229 22.86 8.90 -13.91
CA GLU A 229 24.07 8.27 -14.45
C GLU A 229 24.43 6.99 -13.71
N GLU A 230 24.22 6.93 -12.39
CA GLU A 230 24.49 5.74 -11.57
C GLU A 230 23.64 4.54 -12.02
N MET A 231 22.42 4.79 -12.52
CA MET A 231 21.53 3.74 -13.01
C MET A 231 22.05 3.06 -14.28
N LYS A 232 22.92 3.72 -15.07
CA LYS A 232 23.51 3.11 -16.27
C LYS A 232 24.37 1.88 -15.97
N GLY A 233 24.80 1.72 -14.71
CA GLY A 233 25.50 0.54 -14.23
C GLY A 233 24.63 -0.72 -14.06
N VAL A 234 23.29 -0.59 -14.16
CA VAL A 234 22.37 -1.73 -14.00
C VAL A 234 22.42 -2.66 -15.21
N LYS A 235 22.82 -3.92 -14.98
CA LYS A 235 22.92 -4.94 -16.02
C LYS A 235 21.57 -5.17 -16.71
N GLY A 236 21.51 -4.90 -18.00
CA GLY A 236 20.31 -5.08 -18.83
C GLY A 236 19.48 -3.81 -19.01
N LEU A 237 19.86 -2.70 -18.37
CA LEU A 237 19.30 -1.38 -18.65
C LEU A 237 20.08 -0.75 -19.82
N GLY A 238 19.63 -1.01 -21.05
CA GLY A 238 20.24 -0.46 -22.26
C GLY A 238 19.93 1.04 -22.45
N ALA A 239 20.64 1.71 -23.36
CA ALA A 239 20.52 3.14 -23.60
C ALA A 239 19.07 3.60 -23.88
N LYS A 240 18.33 2.87 -24.72
CA LYS A 240 16.92 3.18 -25.05
C LYS A 240 15.99 2.99 -23.85
N SER A 241 16.16 1.91 -23.09
CA SER A 241 15.39 1.66 -21.88
C SER A 241 15.67 2.70 -20.81
N PHE A 242 16.94 3.09 -20.67
CA PHE A 242 17.37 4.18 -19.80
C PHE A 242 16.74 5.50 -20.21
N GLU A 243 16.80 5.89 -21.49
CA GLU A 243 16.16 7.10 -22.00
C GLU A 243 14.66 7.13 -21.72
N GLN A 244 13.98 5.99 -21.87
CA GLN A 244 12.55 5.86 -21.57
C GLN A 244 12.21 6.04 -20.09
N CYS A 245 12.99 5.46 -19.17
CA CYS A 245 12.66 5.48 -17.75
C CYS A 245 13.29 6.66 -16.97
N ALA A 246 14.46 7.13 -17.42
CA ALA A 246 15.26 8.09 -16.68
C ALA A 246 14.71 9.52 -16.73
N GLY A 247 13.72 9.83 -17.57
CA GLY A 247 13.07 11.15 -17.58
C GLY A 247 12.19 11.41 -16.34
N GLU A 248 10.93 11.74 -16.57
CA GLU A 248 9.95 12.03 -15.51
C GLU A 248 9.40 10.77 -14.79
N PHE A 249 9.67 9.57 -15.33
CA PHE A 249 9.08 8.34 -14.80
C PHE A 249 9.80 7.82 -13.55
N LEU A 250 11.11 8.07 -13.45
CA LEU A 250 11.89 7.81 -12.24
C LEU A 250 12.26 9.13 -11.58
N ILE A 251 11.87 9.27 -10.32
CA ILE A 251 12.19 10.41 -9.49
C ILE A 251 13.37 10.04 -8.61
N ILE A 252 14.32 10.96 -8.47
CA ILE A 252 15.34 10.94 -7.43
C ILE A 252 15.12 12.22 -6.62
N ILE A 253 14.56 12.08 -5.43
CA ILE A 253 14.35 13.23 -4.53
C ILE A 253 15.75 13.75 -4.16
N PHE A 254 16.05 14.99 -4.58
CA PHE A 254 17.36 15.68 -4.57
C PHE A 254 18.27 15.48 -5.79
N ASP A 255 17.73 15.16 -6.96
CA ASP A 255 18.53 15.15 -8.19
C ASP A 255 18.79 16.58 -8.73
N PRO A 256 20.05 17.04 -8.79
CA PRO A 256 20.41 18.36 -9.31
C PRO A 256 20.15 18.51 -10.82
N THR A 257 19.87 17.42 -11.54
CA THR A 257 19.69 17.40 -13.01
C THR A 257 18.23 17.53 -13.48
N VAL A 258 17.24 17.49 -12.59
CA VAL A 258 15.81 17.61 -12.98
C VAL A 258 15.51 18.94 -13.69
N LEU A 259 16.32 19.98 -13.44
CA LEU A 259 16.18 21.29 -14.10
C LEU A 259 16.58 21.32 -15.59
N SER A 260 17.18 20.26 -16.15
CA SER A 260 17.67 20.26 -17.55
C SER A 260 16.76 19.59 -18.58
N PHE A 261 15.70 18.90 -18.17
CA PHE A 261 14.80 18.17 -19.09
C PHE A 261 13.54 18.93 -19.51
N HIS A 262 13.36 20.17 -19.05
CA HIS A 262 12.38 21.12 -19.60
C HIS A 262 13.03 22.05 -20.64
N ARG A 263 13.38 21.52 -21.81
CA ARG A 263 13.57 22.27 -23.05
C ARG A 263 13.14 21.46 -24.25
#